data_AF-A0A4V3QVI0-F1
#
_entry.id   AF-A0A4V3QVI0-F1
#
_cell.length_a   1.000
_cell.length_b   1.000
_cell.length_c   1.000
_cell.angle_alpha   90.00
_cell.angle_beta   90.00
_cell.angle_gamma   90.00
#
_symmetry.space_group_name_H-M   'P 1'
#
loop_
_entity.id
_entity.type
_entity.pdbx_description
1 polymer ?
#
loop_
_entity_poly.entity_id
_entity_poly.type
_entity_poly.pdbx_seq_one_letter_code
_entity_poly.pdbx_strand_id
1 'polypeptide(L)'
;MARRALALLASFALCVLAALLVALTLHRAELPYDEAGRFFDARAAVVYGEDAVPVFATMAALAVVAAAAAVLATLRLWRRKPR
;
A
#
# COMPACT_ATOMS: atom_id res chain seq x y z
N MET A 1 -7.35 -27.39 4.39
CA MET A 1 -6.43 -26.75 3.41
C MET A 1 -6.89 -25.36 2.97
N ALA A 2 -8.17 -25.16 2.66
CA ALA A 2 -8.72 -23.87 2.18
C ALA A 2 -8.31 -22.62 3.01
N ARG A 3 -8.33 -22.69 4.36
CA ARG A 3 -7.96 -21.56 5.23
C ARG A 3 -6.49 -21.11 5.07
N ARG A 4 -5.57 -22.04 4.81
CA ARG A 4 -4.14 -21.72 4.60
C ARG A 4 -3.91 -21.09 3.23
N ALA A 5 -4.59 -21.60 2.20
CA ALA A 5 -4.55 -21.03 0.86
C ALA A 5 -5.15 -19.62 0.81
N LEU A 6 -6.29 -19.41 1.48
CA LEU A 6 -6.93 -18.09 1.58
C LEU A 6 -6.03 -17.08 2.31
N ALA A 7 -5.39 -17.47 3.41
CA ALA A 7 -4.46 -16.61 4.15
C ALA A 7 -3.24 -16.22 3.30
N LEU A 8 -2.71 -17.17 2.50
CA LEU A 8 -1.62 -16.92 1.57
C LEU A 8 -2.03 -15.91 0.48
N LEU A 9 -3.18 -16.13 -0.16
CA LEU A 9 -3.72 -15.23 -1.18
C LEU A 9 -3.98 -13.83 -0.64
N ALA A 10 -4.58 -13.72 0.55
CA ALA A 10 -4.82 -12.44 1.20
C ALA A 10 -3.52 -11.70 1.53
N SER A 11 -2.51 -12.42 2.05
CA SER A 11 -1.20 -11.83 2.34
C SER A 11 -0.50 -11.36 1.07
N PHE A 12 -0.56 -12.15 -0.01
CA PHE A 12 -0.01 -11.78 -1.31
C PHE A 12 -0.69 -10.53 -1.87
N ALA A 13 -2.03 -10.48 -1.86
CA ALA A 13 -2.79 -9.33 -2.32
C ALA A 13 -2.46 -8.06 -1.52
N LEU A 14 -2.28 -8.18 -0.20
CA LEU A 14 -1.87 -7.05 0.65
C LEU A 14 -0.45 -6.58 0.34
N CYS A 15 0.50 -7.50 0.09
CA CYS A 15 1.84 -7.12 -0.33
C CYS A 15 1.84 -6.38 -1.67
N VAL A 16 1.06 -6.85 -2.64
CA VAL A 16 0.91 -6.17 -3.95
C VAL A 16 0.30 -4.79 -3.77
N LEU A 17 -0.77 -4.67 -2.98
CA LEU A 17 -1.41 -3.39 -2.69
C LEU A 17 -0.44 -2.41 -2.00
N ALA A 18 0.33 -2.88 -1.03
CA ALA A 18 1.35 -2.07 -0.35
C ALA A 18 2.43 -1.58 -1.34
N ALA A 19 2.92 -2.46 -2.21
CA ALA A 19 3.90 -2.08 -3.23
C ALA A 19 3.35 -1.03 -4.22
N LEU A 20 2.10 -1.20 -4.67
CA LEU A 20 1.44 -0.24 -5.56
C LEU A 20 1.24 1.12 -4.88
N LEU A 21 0.83 1.14 -3.61
CA LEU A 21 0.67 2.39 -2.86
C LEU A 21 2.00 3.09 -2.62
N VAL A 22 3.07 2.35 -2.29
CA VAL A 22 4.41 2.93 -2.16
C VAL A 22 4.89 3.51 -3.49
N ALA A 23 4.73 2.77 -4.59
CA ALA A 23 5.09 3.25 -5.93
C ALA A 23 4.30 4.50 -6.31
N LEU A 24 3.00 4.52 -5.99
CA LEU A 24 2.15 5.69 -6.21
C LEU A 24 2.63 6.89 -5.38
N THR A 25 2.94 6.70 -4.10
CA THR A 25 3.46 7.76 -3.22
C THR A 25 4.78 8.32 -3.74
N LEU A 26 5.73 7.47 -4.15
CA LEU A 26 7.01 7.91 -4.72
C LEU A 26 6.80 8.69 -6.00
N HIS A 27 5.97 8.16 -6.91
CA HIS A 27 5.66 8.86 -8.16
C HIS A 27 4.99 10.22 -7.90
N ARG A 28 4.15 10.32 -6.86
CA ARG A 28 3.51 11.58 -6.48
C ARG A 28 4.46 12.55 -5.79
N ALA A 29 5.43 12.06 -5.01
CA ALA A 29 6.43 12.90 -4.34
C ALA A 29 7.42 13.54 -5.33
N GLU A 30 7.62 12.96 -6.51
CA GLU A 30 8.47 13.49 -7.58
C GLU A 30 7.80 14.59 -8.42
N LEU A 31 6.51 14.87 -8.21
CA LEU A 31 5.77 15.83 -9.02
C LEU A 31 6.08 17.28 -8.59
N PRO A 32 6.37 18.19 -9.54
CA PRO A 32 6.68 19.58 -9.23
C PRO A 32 5.42 20.38 -8.89
N TYR A 33 5.26 20.79 -7.64
CA TYR A 33 4.16 21.65 -7.20
C TYR A 33 4.34 23.10 -7.66
N ASP A 34 3.24 23.78 -7.99
CA ASP A 34 3.23 25.23 -8.26
C ASP A 34 3.44 26.06 -6.97
N GLU A 35 3.60 27.38 -7.12
CA GLU A 35 3.77 28.30 -5.98
C GLU A 35 2.57 28.33 -5.01
N ALA A 36 1.42 27.80 -5.44
CA ALA A 36 0.22 27.66 -4.61
C ALA A 36 0.09 26.25 -3.99
N GLY A 37 1.12 25.41 -4.08
CA GLY A 37 1.12 24.05 -3.53
C GLY A 37 0.22 23.09 -4.30
N ARG A 38 -0.03 23.33 -5.60
CA ARG A 38 -0.91 22.51 -6.44
C ARG A 38 -0.14 21.88 -7.59
N PHE A 39 -0.45 20.63 -7.86
CA PHE A 39 0.06 19.92 -9.04
C PHE A 39 -1.09 19.56 -9.98
N PHE A 40 -0.90 19.83 -11.28
CA PHE A 40 -1.84 19.41 -12.32
C PHE A 40 -1.32 18.17 -13.04
N ASP A 41 -2.05 17.07 -12.88
CA ASP A 41 -1.79 15.85 -13.63
C ASP A 41 -2.49 15.91 -14.98
N ALA A 42 -1.75 16.28 -16.03
CA ALA A 42 -2.29 16.38 -17.39
C ALA A 42 -2.83 15.05 -17.95
N ARG A 43 -2.40 13.90 -17.43
CA ARG A 43 -2.90 12.58 -17.86
C ARG A 43 -4.23 12.24 -17.20
N ALA A 44 -4.40 12.62 -15.94
CA ALA A 44 -5.62 12.35 -15.19
C ALA A 44 -6.65 13.50 -15.28
N ALA A 45 -6.25 14.68 -15.75
CA ALA A 45 -7.03 15.93 -15.70
C ALA A 45 -7.48 16.29 -14.26
N VAL A 46 -6.64 15.99 -13.27
CA VAL A 46 -6.92 16.24 -11.85
C VAL A 46 -5.87 17.17 -11.25
N VAL A 47 -6.33 18.11 -10.42
CA VAL A 47 -5.48 18.98 -9.59
C VAL A 47 -5.39 18.39 -8.20
N TYR A 48 -4.17 18.26 -7.69
CA TYR A 48 -3.90 17.76 -6.34
C TYR A 48 -3.24 18.85 -5.50
N GLY A 49 -3.63 18.96 -4.23
CA GLY A 49 -2.92 19.80 -3.27
C GLY A 49 -1.68 19.11 -2.70
N GLU A 50 -0.78 19.89 -2.11
CA GLU A 50 0.44 19.44 -1.45
C GLU A 50 0.17 18.37 -0.38
N ASP A 51 -0.96 18.48 0.32
CA ASP A 51 -1.44 17.52 1.32
C ASP A 51 -1.72 16.11 0.76
N ALA A 52 -1.79 15.94 -0.57
CA ALA A 52 -2.01 14.63 -1.16
C ALA A 52 -0.84 13.66 -0.89
N VAL A 53 0.40 14.14 -0.91
CA VAL A 53 1.60 13.31 -0.66
C VAL A 53 1.61 12.71 0.75
N PRO A 54 1.43 13.49 1.84
CA PRO A 54 1.37 12.90 3.18
C PRO A 54 0.19 11.95 3.36
N VAL A 55 -0.95 12.18 2.69
CA VAL A 55 -2.08 11.23 2.70
C VAL A 55 -1.70 9.91 2.01
N PHE A 56 -1.09 9.95 0.82
CA PHE A 56 -0.64 8.73 0.15
C PHE A 56 0.48 8.02 0.93
N ALA A 57 1.39 8.77 1.54
CA ALA A 57 2.46 8.22 2.37
C ALA A 57 1.91 7.50 3.62
N THR A 58 0.92 8.08 4.31
CA THR A 58 0.28 7.44 5.46
C THR A 58 -0.51 6.19 5.04
N MET A 59 -1.25 6.23 3.93
CA MET A 59 -1.93 5.05 3.38
C MET A 59 -0.94 3.94 3.01
N ALA A 60 0.17 4.29 2.36
CA ALA A 60 1.22 3.34 2.00
C ALA A 60 1.85 2.71 3.25
N ALA A 61 2.15 3.50 4.28
CA ALA A 61 2.68 2.99 5.54
C ALA A 61 1.72 2.01 6.22
N LEU A 62 0.43 2.36 6.31
CA LEU A 62 -0.60 1.48 6.86
C LEU A 62 -0.72 0.17 6.07
N ALA A 63 -0.66 0.25 4.74
CA ALA A 63 -0.70 -0.94 3.87
C ALA A 63 0.51 -1.85 4.09
N VAL A 64 1.72 -1.29 4.25
CA VAL A 64 2.94 -2.06 4.56
C VAL A 64 2.82 -2.76 5.91
N VAL A 65 2.33 -2.05 6.94
CA VAL A 65 2.11 -2.64 8.28
C VAL A 65 1.07 -3.76 8.21
N ALA A 66 -0.04 -3.56 7.50
CA ALA A 66 -1.06 -4.57 7.30
C ALA A 66 -0.54 -5.80 6.55
N ALA A 67 0.26 -5.61 5.50
CA ALA A 67 0.91 -6.69 4.76
C ALA A 67 1.86 -7.50 5.65
N ALA A 68 2.70 -6.82 6.44
CA ALA A 68 3.61 -7.48 7.39
C ALA A 68 2.83 -8.29 8.44
N ALA A 69 1.76 -7.73 9.00
CA ALA A 69 0.90 -8.41 9.95
C ALA A 69 0.23 -9.66 9.33
N ALA A 70 -0.25 -9.56 8.08
CA ALA A 70 -0.86 -10.68 7.36
C ALA A 70 0.14 -11.80 7.08
N VAL A 71 1.37 -11.46 6.68
CA VAL A 71 2.45 -12.45 6.49
C VAL A 71 2.77 -13.14 7.81
N LEU A 72 2.93 -12.40 8.91
CA LEU A 72 3.17 -12.98 10.24
C LEU A 72 2.03 -13.89 10.70
N ALA A 73 0.78 -13.48 10.49
CA ALA A 73 -0.40 -14.28 10.80
C ALA A 73 -0.40 -15.58 10.00
N THR A 74 -0.10 -15.52 8.69
CA THR A 74 0.01 -16.70 7.82
C THR A 74 1.12 -17.64 8.30
N LEU A 75 2.31 -17.12 8.61
CA LEU A 75 3.41 -17.93 9.17
C LEU A 75 3.03 -18.60 10.50
N ARG A 76 2.34 -17.89 11.40
CA ARG A 76 1.83 -18.45 12.66
C ARG A 76 0.81 -19.57 12.41
N LEU A 77 -0.04 -19.43 11.40
CA LEU A 77 -1.05 -20.43 11.03
C LEU A 77 -0.43 -21.72 10.48
N TRP A 78 0.75 -21.62 9.85
CA TRP A 78 1.52 -22.75 9.34
C TRP A 78 2.38 -23.40 10.42
N ARG A 79 2.90 -22.63 11.38
CA ARG A 79 3.66 -23.13 12.55
C ARG A 79 2.81 -23.94 13.53
N ARG A 80 1.49 -23.74 13.57
CA ARG A 80 0.60 -24.62 14.35
C ARG A 80 0.55 -25.99 13.67
N LYS A 81 1.35 -26.94 14.19
CA LYS A 81 1.26 -28.37 13.85
C LYS A 81 -0.21 -28.80 13.97
N PRO A 82 -0.76 -29.55 13.00
CA PRO A 82 -2.03 -30.24 13.23
C PRO A 82 -1.80 -31.17 14.43
N ARG A 83 -2.58 -30.96 15.50
CA ARG A 83 -2.74 -31.97 16.54
C ARG A 83 -3.57 -33.11 15.96
#